data_AF-A0A451ALU1-F1
#
_entry.id   AF-A0A451ALU1-F1
#
_cell.length_a   1.000
_cell.length_b   1.000
_cell.length_c   1.000
_cell.angle_alpha   90.00
_cell.angle_beta   90.00
_cell.angle_gamma   90.00
#
_symmetry.space_group_name_H-M   'P 1'
#
loop_
_entity.id
_entity.type
_entity.pdbx_description
1 polymer ?
#
loop_
_entity_poly.entity_id
_entity_poly.type
_entity_poly.pdbx_seq_one_letter_code
_entity_poly.pdbx_strand_id
1 'polypeptide(L)' 'GEYHQTPHHGLDGVTPLEKWAQSDSVRFPDPHDDLDNLFLFEERRKVQKDRTVSLNGMVY' A
#
# COMPACT_ATOMS: atom_id res chain seq x y z
N GLY A 1 21.18 -1.22 6.77
CA GLY A 1 20.07 -0.60 7.53
C GLY A 1 18.94 -0.37 6.57
N GLU A 2 17.71 -0.33 7.07
CA GLU A 2 16.53 0.05 6.29
C GLU A 2 16.72 1.46 5.69
N TYR A 3 16.18 1.72 4.50
CA TYR A 3 16.31 3.02 3.80
C TYR A 3 15.93 4.20 4.71
N HIS A 4 14.86 4.05 5.49
CA HIS A 4 14.34 5.11 6.36
C HIS A 4 15.26 5.50 7.53
N GLN A 5 16.28 4.70 7.82
CA GLN A 5 17.26 4.88 8.90
C GLN A 5 18.62 5.33 8.37
N THR A 6 18.76 5.49 7.06
CA THR A 6 20.03 5.85 6.42
C THR A 6 20.02 7.34 6.06
N PRO A 7 21.09 8.10 6.40
CA PRO A 7 21.28 9.48 5.93
C PRO A 7 21.02 9.61 4.44
N HIS A 8 20.13 10.52 4.06
CA HIS A 8 19.74 10.68 2.66
C HIS A 8 20.33 11.97 2.09
N HIS A 9 21.06 11.86 0.97
CA HIS A 9 21.71 13.01 0.33
C HIS A 9 20.72 14.12 -0.06
N GLY A 10 19.53 13.75 -0.53
CA GLY A 10 18.47 14.71 -0.86
C GLY A 10 17.73 15.31 0.34
N LEU A 11 18.09 14.93 1.57
CA LEU A 11 17.55 15.46 2.82
C LEU A 11 18.65 16.10 3.67
N ASP A 12 19.68 16.66 3.04
CA ASP A 12 20.81 17.29 3.74
C ASP A 12 21.50 16.36 4.76
N GLY A 13 21.49 15.05 4.48
CA GLY A 13 22.11 14.04 5.34
C GLY A 13 21.28 13.61 6.55
N VAL A 14 20.06 14.12 6.75
CA VAL A 14 19.15 13.52 7.75
C VAL A 14 18.51 12.25 7.19
N THR A 15 18.05 11.39 8.08
CA THR A 15 17.30 10.18 7.71
C THR A 15 15.87 10.54 7.28
N PRO A 16 15.26 9.75 6.38
CA PRO A 16 13.83 9.92 6.05
C PRO A 16 12.93 9.88 7.29
N LEU A 17 13.26 9.05 8.28
CA LEU A 17 12.50 8.97 9.54
C LEU A 17 12.59 10.27 10.36
N GLU A 18 13.78 10.85 10.52
CA GLU A 18 13.95 12.13 11.22
C GLU A 18 13.21 13.26 10.50
N LYS A 19 13.25 13.28 9.16
CA LYS A 19 12.52 14.27 8.37
C LYS A 19 11.00 14.12 8.54
N TRP A 20 10.50 12.89 8.59
CA TRP A 20 9.09 12.61 8.83
C TRP A 20 8.63 13.01 10.23
N ALA A 21 9.44 12.74 11.26
CA ALA A 21 9.11 13.09 12.65
C ALA A 21 9.02 14.61 12.89
N GLN A 22 9.60 15.43 12.00
CA GLN A 22 9.49 16.90 12.02
C GLN A 22 8.25 17.43 11.28
N SER A 23 7.43 16.56 10.68
CA SER A 23 6.21 17.00 9.98
C SER A 23 5.10 17.35 10.96
N ASP A 24 4.33 18.40 10.64
CA ASP A 24 3.34 18.97 11.55
C ASP A 24 2.18 18.01 11.89
N SER A 25 1.46 17.52 10.86
CA SER A 25 0.29 16.67 11.05
C SER A 25 0.06 15.71 9.89
N VAL A 26 -0.37 14.50 10.23
CA VAL A 26 -0.81 13.51 9.27
C VAL A 26 -2.28 13.77 8.95
N ARG A 27 -2.62 13.82 7.66
CA ARG A 27 -4.01 13.80 7.22
C ARG A 27 -4.48 12.37 7.20
N PHE A 28 -5.49 12.07 8.02
CA PHE A 28 -6.16 10.78 8.00
C PHE A 28 -7.31 10.83 6.98
N PRO A 29 -7.68 9.66 6.40
CA PRO A 29 -8.93 9.56 5.64
C PRO A 29 -10.13 9.94 6.52
N ASP A 30 -11.23 10.34 5.87
CA ASP A 30 -12.48 10.57 6.57
C ASP A 30 -12.95 9.26 7.25
N PRO A 31 -13.48 9.29 8.48
CA PRO A 31 -14.00 8.09 9.14
C PRO A 31 -15.08 7.34 8.35
N HIS A 32 -15.71 8.01 7.38
CA HIS A 32 -16.71 7.45 6.49
C HIS A 32 -16.17 7.05 5.11
N ASP A 33 -14.87 7.24 4.85
CA ASP A 33 -14.24 6.72 3.63
C ASP A 33 -14.31 5.17 3.64
N ASP A 34 -14.83 4.61 2.56
CA ASP A 34 -14.81 3.17 2.33
C ASP A 34 -13.42 2.75 1.84
N LEU A 35 -12.51 2.54 2.79
CA LEU A 35 -11.13 2.16 2.51
C LEU A 35 -11.04 0.80 1.81
N ASP A 36 -11.95 -0.13 2.14
CA ASP A 36 -11.98 -1.45 1.51
C ASP A 36 -12.23 -1.32 0.01
N ASN A 37 -13.18 -0.48 -0.37
CA ASN A 37 -13.46 -0.19 -1.77
C ASN A 37 -12.34 0.63 -2.45
N LEU A 38 -11.69 1.55 -1.73
CA LEU A 38 -10.60 2.36 -2.27
C LEU A 38 -9.39 1.50 -2.70
N PHE A 39 -9.14 0.41 -1.97
CA PHE A 39 -8.06 -0.55 -2.25
C PHE A 39 -8.56 -1.84 -2.93
N LEU A 40 -9.82 -1.89 -3.36
CA LEU A 40 -10.37 -3.04 -4.06
C LEU A 40 -9.88 -3.07 -5.51
N PHE A 41 -9.18 -4.14 -5.87
CA PHE A 41 -8.85 -4.44 -7.27
C PHE A 41 -9.73 -5.58 -7.76
N GLU A 42 -10.55 -5.30 -8.77
CA GLU A 42 -11.45 -6.28 -9.35
C GLU A 42 -10.88 -6.89 -10.63
N GLU A 43 -11.10 -8.19 -10.81
CA GLU A 43 -10.78 -8.87 -12.05
C GLU A 43 -11.87 -9.88 -12.43
N ARG A 44 -12.33 -9.81 -13.68
CA ARG A 44 -13.35 -10.74 -14.18
C ARG A 44 -12.71 -12.06 -14.59
N ARG A 45 -13.14 -13.14 -13.95
CA ARG A 45 -12.69 -14.51 -14.24
C ARG A 45 -13.84 -15.40 -14.67
N LYS A 46 -13.54 -16.41 -15.49
CA LYS A 46 -14.50 -17.45 -15.84
C LYS A 46 -14.50 -18.52 -14.76
N VAL A 47 -15.68 -18.83 -14.24
CA VAL A 47 -15.88 -19.98 -13.36
C VAL A 47 -15.90 -21.25 -14.21
N GLN A 48 -15.08 -22.23 -13.84
CA GLN A 48 -15.02 -23.52 -14.49
C GLN A 48 -16.18 -24.43 -14.05
N LYS A 49 -16.42 -25.53 -14.76
CA LYS A 49 -17.55 -26.43 -14.48
C LYS A 49 -17.45 -27.12 -13.12
N ASP A 50 -16.23 -27.29 -12.62
CA ASP A 50 -15.90 -27.81 -11.29
C ASP A 50 -15.97 -26.73 -10.20
N ARG A 51 -16.50 -25.54 -10.52
CA ARG A 51 -16.65 -24.37 -9.64
C ARG A 51 -15.33 -23.73 -9.22
N THR A 52 -14.25 -23.99 -9.94
CA THR A 52 -12.96 -23.32 -9.72
C THR A 52 -12.83 -22.03 -10.52
N VAL A 53 -11.96 -21.12 -10.06
CA VAL A 53 -11.52 -19.93 -10.78
C VAL A 53 -9.99 -19.88 -10.83
N SER A 54 -9.43 -19.28 -11.89
CA SER A 54 -8.00 -19.02 -11.96
C SER A 54 -7.71 -17.54 -11.72
N LEU A 55 -6.81 -17.25 -10.78
CA LEU A 55 -6.33 -15.91 -10.46
C LEU A 55 -4.80 -15.93 -10.43
N ASN A 56 -4.14 -15.07 -11.21
CA ASN A 56 -2.68 -14.99 -11.31
C ASN A 56 -1.97 -16.34 -11.59
N GLY A 57 -2.64 -17.23 -12.33
CA GLY A 57 -2.11 -18.56 -12.66
C GLY A 57 -2.32 -19.63 -11.58
N MET A 58 -2.89 -19.28 -10.43
CA MET A 58 -3.32 -20.23 -9.39
C MET A 58 -4.82 -20.51 -9.49
N VAL A 59 -5.21 -21.76 -9.18
CA VAL A 59 -6.61 -22.22 -9.17
C VAL A 59 -7.14 -22.19 -7.74
N TYR A 60 -8.35 -21.67 -7.57
CA TYR A 60 -9.11 -21.56 -6.31
C TYR A 60 -10.48 -22.19 -6.46
#